data_AF-A0A7C4J0F4-F1
#
_entry.id   AF-A0A7C4J0F4-F1
#
_cell.length_a   1.000
_cell.length_b   1.000
_cell.length_c   1.000
_cell.angle_alpha   90.00
_cell.angle_beta   90.00
_cell.angle_gamma   90.00
#
_symmetry.space_group_name_H-M   'P 1'
#
loop_
_entity.id
_entity.type
_entity.pdbx_description
1 polymer ?
#
loop_
_entity_poly.entity_id
_entity_poly.type
_entity_poly.pdbx_seq_one_letter_code
_entity_poly.pdbx_strand_id
1 'polypeptide(L)'
;MDTMKTKIFYLVIAVMICALVISCGNKYGGKWIAKIDSDEITDNELNAYYYAQMKSIYNLPKEEIDKLAQDPAQLERNPLLNKNNFLEQMIQQRLVYKKAIDDGILKNEELNTLLDISKEGLVVQYYIREKFKNDITIAPEEVEMIYNQQRARFKGVPVDQAEMYIKQQLFQQKLNMKIKELVDTLRDEKKIEKNMELLRKELNTQTQAPQQQAPQQQAK
;
A
#
# COMPACT_ATOMS: atom_id res chain seq x y z
N MET A 1 -5.10 -64.69 5.36
CA MET A 1 -4.90 -64.01 4.06
C MET A 1 -4.77 -62.52 4.38
N ASP A 2 -3.84 -62.16 5.26
CA ASP A 2 -3.95 -60.92 6.08
C ASP A 2 -2.64 -60.14 6.25
N THR A 3 -1.51 -60.64 5.79
CA THR A 3 -0.22 -59.95 5.92
C THR A 3 0.13 -59.06 4.72
N MET A 4 -0.58 -59.23 3.59
CA MET A 4 -0.30 -58.50 2.35
C MET A 4 -1.03 -57.15 2.27
N LYS A 5 -2.18 -57.01 2.96
CA LYS A 5 -2.99 -55.77 2.97
C LYS A 5 -2.39 -54.68 3.86
N THR A 6 -1.71 -55.06 4.94
CA THR A 6 -1.12 -54.12 5.90
C THR A 6 0.12 -53.42 5.34
N LYS A 7 0.92 -54.09 4.51
CA LYS A 7 2.12 -53.51 3.89
C LYS A 7 1.79 -52.52 2.75
N ILE A 8 0.69 -52.74 2.03
CA ILE A 8 0.21 -51.82 0.99
C ILE A 8 -0.36 -50.54 1.62
N PHE A 9 -0.99 -50.65 2.80
CA PHE A 9 -1.55 -49.49 3.50
C PHE A 9 -0.47 -48.53 4.01
N TYR A 10 0.67 -49.04 4.50
CA TYR A 10 1.80 -48.19 4.92
C TYR A 10 2.57 -47.58 3.73
N LEU A 11 2.55 -48.21 2.56
CA LEU A 11 3.23 -47.69 1.36
C LEU A 11 2.43 -46.58 0.67
N VAL A 12 1.10 -46.58 0.80
CA VAL A 12 0.24 -45.49 0.30
C VAL A 12 0.27 -44.26 1.23
N ILE A 13 0.45 -44.45 2.54
CA ILE A 13 0.60 -43.33 3.50
C ILE A 13 1.98 -42.66 3.37
N ALA A 14 3.03 -43.40 3.02
CA ALA A 14 4.37 -42.83 2.82
C ALA A 14 4.50 -41.98 1.54
N VAL A 15 3.62 -42.18 0.54
CA VAL A 15 3.62 -41.38 -0.71
C VAL A 15 2.67 -40.17 -0.61
N MET A 16 1.70 -40.18 0.30
CA MET A 16 0.75 -39.07 0.48
C MET A 16 1.22 -37.97 1.45
N ILE A 17 2.37 -38.15 2.11
CA ILE A 17 2.99 -37.11 2.97
C ILE A 17 3.99 -36.23 2.18
N CYS A 18 4.39 -36.64 0.97
CA CYS A 18 5.34 -35.88 0.13
C CYS A 18 4.70 -34.95 -0.92
N ALA A 19 3.37 -34.78 -0.95
CA ALA A 19 2.68 -33.98 -1.96
C ALA A 19 1.89 -32.77 -1.40
N LEU A 20 2.20 -32.34 -0.17
CA LEU A 20 1.68 -31.08 0.40
C LEU A 20 2.80 -30.10 0.76
N VAL A 21 3.96 -30.19 0.10
CA VAL A 21 4.70 -28.98 -0.24
C VAL A 21 3.94 -28.32 -1.39
N ILE A 22 2.83 -27.65 -1.03
CA ILE A 22 2.43 -26.47 -1.77
C ILE A 22 3.57 -25.48 -1.52
N SER A 23 4.67 -25.66 -2.25
CA SER A 23 5.55 -24.55 -2.60
C SER A 23 4.55 -23.51 -3.10
N CYS A 24 4.40 -22.43 -2.33
CA CYS A 24 3.72 -21.23 -2.77
C CYS A 24 4.45 -20.82 -4.06
N GLY A 25 4.01 -21.39 -5.18
CA GLY A 25 4.71 -21.35 -6.45
C GLY A 25 4.92 -19.88 -6.76
N ASN A 26 6.19 -19.50 -6.84
CA ASN A 26 6.59 -18.10 -6.85
C ASN A 26 5.82 -17.38 -7.97
N LYS A 27 4.87 -16.51 -7.57
CA LYS A 27 3.94 -15.80 -8.46
C LYS A 27 4.65 -15.09 -9.62
N TYR A 28 5.92 -14.74 -9.41
CA TYR A 28 6.71 -13.96 -10.33
C TYR A 28 7.54 -14.80 -11.31
N GLY A 29 7.66 -16.12 -11.13
CA GLY A 29 8.56 -16.98 -11.91
C GLY A 29 10.01 -16.46 -11.88
N GLY A 30 10.86 -16.86 -12.84
CA GLY A 30 12.23 -16.34 -12.97
C GLY A 30 13.33 -17.20 -12.33
N LYS A 31 14.56 -16.69 -12.32
CA LYS A 31 15.71 -17.35 -11.69
C LYS A 31 15.87 -16.84 -10.26
N TRP A 32 16.17 -17.74 -9.33
CA TRP A 32 16.46 -17.35 -7.96
C TRP A 32 17.70 -16.44 -7.92
N ILE A 33 17.62 -15.42 -7.07
CA ILE A 33 18.73 -14.49 -6.77
C ILE A 33 19.10 -14.52 -5.30
N ALA A 34 18.17 -14.94 -4.44
CA ALA A 34 18.40 -15.18 -3.02
C ALA A 34 17.47 -16.30 -2.52
N LYS A 35 17.87 -16.97 -1.43
CA LYS A 35 17.06 -17.98 -0.76
C LYS A 35 17.02 -17.72 0.74
N ILE A 36 15.85 -17.94 1.34
CA ILE A 36 15.61 -17.90 2.78
C ILE A 36 14.96 -19.24 3.14
N ASP A 37 15.74 -20.14 3.70
CA ASP A 37 15.38 -21.56 3.87
C ASP A 37 14.94 -22.20 2.54
N SER A 38 13.69 -22.63 2.44
CA SER A 38 13.07 -23.18 1.23
C SER A 38 12.45 -22.12 0.31
N ASP A 39 12.35 -20.86 0.74
CA ASP A 39 11.72 -19.80 -0.03
C ASP A 39 12.75 -19.11 -0.94
N GLU A 40 12.36 -18.87 -2.19
CA GLU A 40 13.21 -18.20 -3.18
C GLU A 40 12.71 -16.77 -3.46
N ILE A 41 13.63 -15.82 -3.52
CA ILE A 41 13.40 -14.52 -4.17
C ILE A 41 13.96 -14.64 -5.59
N THR A 42 13.13 -14.35 -6.59
CA THR A 42 13.55 -14.38 -8.00
C THR A 42 13.89 -13.00 -8.54
N ASP A 43 14.62 -12.97 -9.65
CA ASP A 43 14.91 -11.75 -10.40
C ASP A 43 13.64 -11.01 -10.84
N ASN A 44 12.61 -11.73 -11.26
CA ASN A 44 11.31 -11.15 -11.61
C ASN A 44 10.61 -10.53 -10.40
N GLU A 45 10.64 -11.21 -9.25
CA GLU A 45 10.06 -10.68 -8.02
C GLU A 45 10.77 -9.41 -7.56
N LEU A 46 12.10 -9.44 -7.49
CA LEU A 46 12.91 -8.28 -7.13
C LEU A 46 12.59 -7.09 -8.03
N ASN A 47 12.57 -7.30 -9.35
CA ASN A 47 12.25 -6.23 -10.29
C ASN A 47 10.82 -5.70 -10.10
N ALA A 48 9.83 -6.58 -9.91
CA ALA A 48 8.45 -6.17 -9.71
C ALA A 48 8.29 -5.29 -8.45
N TYR A 49 8.88 -5.70 -7.33
CA TYR A 49 8.84 -4.93 -6.08
C TYR A 49 9.63 -3.63 -6.19
N TYR A 50 10.86 -3.69 -6.72
CA TYR A 50 11.74 -2.53 -6.89
C TYR A 50 11.06 -1.45 -7.73
N TYR A 51 10.61 -1.78 -8.95
CA TYR A 51 10.02 -0.76 -9.82
C TYR A 51 8.65 -0.28 -9.35
N ALA A 52 7.85 -1.13 -8.69
CA ALA A 52 6.59 -0.68 -8.08
C ALA A 52 6.85 0.35 -6.96
N GLN A 53 7.82 0.08 -6.08
CA GLN A 53 8.17 0.99 -4.98
C GLN A 53 8.81 2.28 -5.49
N MET A 54 9.79 2.19 -6.40
CA MET A 54 10.45 3.38 -6.95
C MET A 54 9.48 4.24 -7.76
N LYS A 55 8.59 3.64 -8.56
CA LYS A 55 7.53 4.39 -9.23
C LYS A 55 6.58 5.05 -8.24
N SER A 56 6.27 4.40 -7.13
CA SER A 56 5.42 5.00 -6.09
C SER A 56 6.07 6.21 -5.41
N ILE A 57 7.38 6.21 -5.23
CA ILE A 57 8.12 7.29 -4.55
C ILE A 57 8.40 8.46 -5.52
N TYR A 58 8.92 8.15 -6.70
CA TYR A 58 9.42 9.16 -7.65
C TYR A 58 8.41 9.55 -8.71
N ASN A 59 7.33 8.77 -8.90
CA ASN A 59 6.38 8.94 -9.99
C ASN A 59 7.05 8.96 -11.39
N LEU A 60 8.14 8.19 -11.54
CA LEU A 60 8.91 8.10 -12.77
C LEU A 60 8.67 6.75 -13.48
N PRO A 61 8.79 6.69 -14.81
CA PRO A 61 8.82 5.44 -15.55
C PRO A 61 10.12 4.68 -15.26
N LYS A 62 10.14 3.40 -15.65
CA LYS A 62 11.25 2.46 -15.36
C LYS A 62 12.60 3.01 -15.85
N GLU A 63 12.62 3.55 -17.05
CA GLU A 63 13.84 4.01 -17.73
C GLU A 63 14.46 5.21 -16.99
N GLU A 64 13.64 6.10 -16.44
CA GLU A 64 14.11 7.25 -15.67
C GLU A 64 14.53 6.84 -14.25
N ILE A 65 13.91 5.81 -13.67
CA ILE A 65 14.38 5.21 -12.41
C ILE A 65 15.76 4.58 -12.61
N ASP A 66 15.99 3.89 -13.73
CA ASP A 66 17.28 3.26 -14.02
C ASP A 66 18.39 4.31 -14.19
N LYS A 67 18.09 5.47 -14.79
CA LYS A 67 19.02 6.62 -14.84
C LYS A 67 19.28 7.21 -13.46
N LEU A 68 18.22 7.40 -12.67
CA LEU A 68 18.33 7.94 -11.31
C LEU A 68 19.22 7.05 -10.42
N ALA A 69 19.12 5.73 -10.58
CA ALA A 69 19.94 4.76 -9.87
C ALA A 69 21.43 4.75 -10.28
N GLN A 70 21.80 5.46 -11.35
CA GLN A 70 23.19 5.64 -11.78
C GLN A 70 23.83 6.92 -11.23
N ASP A 71 23.03 7.85 -10.67
CA ASP A 71 23.52 9.11 -10.11
C ASP A 71 24.00 8.91 -8.66
N PRO A 72 25.30 9.09 -8.35
CA PRO A 72 25.83 8.94 -6.99
C PRO A 72 25.12 9.84 -5.96
N ALA A 73 24.76 11.06 -6.33
CA ALA A 73 24.10 12.00 -5.42
C ALA A 73 22.69 11.52 -5.05
N GLN A 74 22.03 10.77 -5.93
CA GLN A 74 20.70 10.20 -5.68
C GLN A 74 20.80 8.93 -4.86
N LEU A 75 21.82 8.10 -5.10
CA LEU A 75 22.12 6.93 -4.29
C LEU A 75 22.45 7.29 -2.83
N GLU A 76 23.15 8.41 -2.59
CA GLU A 76 23.39 8.91 -1.24
C GLU A 76 22.10 9.34 -0.54
N ARG A 77 21.17 9.96 -1.26
CA ARG A 77 19.86 10.40 -0.71
C ARG A 77 18.91 9.23 -0.47
N ASN A 78 18.92 8.25 -1.37
CA ASN A 78 18.12 7.04 -1.25
C ASN A 78 18.96 5.82 -1.64
N PRO A 79 19.61 5.16 -0.66
CA PRO A 79 20.40 3.96 -0.89
C PRO A 79 19.62 2.80 -1.52
N LEU A 80 18.28 2.81 -1.43
CA LEU A 80 17.41 1.77 -1.99
C LEU A 80 17.24 1.86 -3.50
N LEU A 81 17.70 2.94 -4.15
CA LEU A 81 17.86 2.99 -5.61
C LEU A 81 18.89 1.98 -6.09
N ASN A 82 19.85 1.59 -5.23
CA ASN A 82 20.71 0.46 -5.53
C ASN A 82 19.93 -0.86 -5.36
N LYS A 83 19.78 -1.63 -6.44
CA LYS A 83 19.03 -2.91 -6.40
C LYS A 83 19.60 -3.94 -5.44
N ASN A 84 20.91 -3.95 -5.17
CA ASN A 84 21.49 -4.84 -4.18
C ASN A 84 21.06 -4.44 -2.76
N ASN A 85 21.14 -3.15 -2.43
CA ASN A 85 20.65 -2.65 -1.14
C ASN A 85 19.14 -2.89 -0.97
N PHE A 86 18.37 -2.76 -2.05
CA PHE A 86 16.95 -3.09 -2.06
C PHE A 86 16.69 -4.58 -1.78
N LEU A 87 17.46 -5.48 -2.42
CA LEU A 87 17.37 -6.91 -2.17
C LEU A 87 17.68 -7.24 -0.71
N GLU A 88 18.74 -6.66 -0.15
CA GLU A 88 19.09 -6.85 1.26
C GLU A 88 17.97 -6.38 2.20
N GLN A 89 17.38 -5.22 1.93
CA GLN A 89 16.22 -4.73 2.70
C GLN A 89 15.02 -5.68 2.58
N MET A 90 14.76 -6.19 1.37
CA MET A 90 13.68 -7.13 1.12
C MET A 90 13.87 -8.44 1.89
N ILE A 91 15.12 -8.96 1.95
CA ILE A 91 15.48 -10.14 2.74
C ILE A 91 15.25 -9.87 4.23
N GLN A 92 15.76 -8.75 4.75
CA GLN A 92 15.59 -8.38 6.17
C GLN A 92 14.10 -8.26 6.54
N GLN A 93 13.30 -7.60 5.69
CA GLN A 93 11.86 -7.49 5.90
C GLN A 93 11.17 -8.86 5.87
N ARG A 94 11.57 -9.75 4.96
CA ARG A 94 11.00 -11.11 4.85
C ARG A 94 11.32 -11.97 6.07
N LEU A 95 12.52 -11.86 6.64
CA LEU A 95 12.88 -12.54 7.88
C LEU A 95 11.98 -12.12 9.05
N VAL A 96 11.80 -10.80 9.25
CA VAL A 96 10.92 -10.26 10.30
C VAL A 96 9.47 -10.65 10.05
N TYR A 97 9.00 -10.56 8.80
CA TYR A 97 7.65 -10.95 8.42
C TYR A 97 7.39 -12.42 8.77
N LYS A 98 8.26 -13.34 8.34
CA LYS A 98 8.12 -14.78 8.65
C LYS A 98 8.05 -15.02 10.15
N LYS A 99 8.96 -14.41 10.93
CA LYS A 99 8.91 -14.50 12.41
C LYS A 99 7.59 -14.01 12.98
N ALA A 100 7.06 -12.89 12.49
CA ALA A 100 5.78 -12.35 12.96
C ALA A 100 4.60 -13.28 12.62
N ILE A 101 4.63 -13.92 11.44
CA ILE A 101 3.65 -14.95 11.06
C ILE A 101 3.73 -16.15 11.99
N ASP A 102 4.93 -16.66 12.26
CA ASP A 102 5.16 -17.80 13.14
C ASP A 102 4.70 -17.51 14.58
N ASP A 103 4.86 -16.27 15.03
CA ASP A 103 4.35 -15.77 16.32
C ASP A 103 2.82 -15.60 16.34
N GLY A 104 2.15 -15.81 15.20
CA GLY A 104 0.70 -15.75 15.08
C GLY A 104 0.13 -14.33 15.03
N ILE A 105 0.91 -13.33 14.60
CA ILE A 105 0.46 -11.93 14.56
C ILE A 105 -0.84 -11.75 13.76
N LEU A 106 -1.06 -12.57 12.71
CA LEU A 106 -2.28 -12.53 11.89
C LEU A 106 -3.55 -12.98 12.62
N LYS A 107 -3.45 -13.47 13.86
CA LYS A 107 -4.62 -13.74 14.70
C LYS A 107 -5.17 -12.46 15.34
N ASN A 108 -4.41 -11.37 15.30
CA ASN A 108 -4.82 -10.09 15.85
C ASN A 108 -5.91 -9.46 14.96
N GLU A 109 -7.10 -9.24 15.54
CA GLU A 109 -8.26 -8.68 14.82
C GLU A 109 -8.06 -7.23 14.37
N GLU A 110 -7.39 -6.41 15.19
CA GLU A 110 -7.04 -5.04 14.82
C GLU A 110 -6.13 -5.02 13.58
N LEU A 111 -5.09 -5.86 13.54
CA LEU A 111 -4.22 -5.98 12.38
C LEU A 111 -5.01 -6.41 11.13
N ASN A 112 -5.88 -7.41 11.24
CA ASN A 112 -6.69 -7.85 10.09
C ASN A 112 -7.60 -6.72 9.58
N THR A 113 -8.19 -5.95 10.49
CA THR A 113 -9.01 -4.79 10.14
C THR A 113 -8.18 -3.72 9.44
N LEU A 114 -6.96 -3.45 9.92
CA LEU A 114 -6.03 -2.51 9.28
C LEU A 114 -5.57 -2.99 7.90
N LEU A 115 -5.37 -4.30 7.72
CA LEU A 115 -5.04 -4.90 6.42
C LEU A 115 -6.19 -4.72 5.42
N ASP A 116 -7.43 -4.92 5.85
CA ASP A 116 -8.61 -4.73 4.99
C ASP A 116 -8.77 -3.26 4.58
N ILE A 117 -8.68 -2.34 5.54
CA ILE A 117 -8.70 -0.89 5.28
C ILE A 117 -7.60 -0.50 4.29
N SER A 118 -6.37 -0.99 4.51
CA SER A 118 -5.22 -0.68 3.67
C SER A 118 -5.38 -1.22 2.25
N LYS A 119 -5.92 -2.44 2.13
CA LYS A 119 -6.19 -3.08 0.83
C LYS A 119 -7.25 -2.33 0.05
N GLU A 120 -8.38 -2.00 0.68
CA GLU A 120 -9.45 -1.23 0.04
C GLU A 120 -8.94 0.14 -0.41
N GLY A 121 -8.27 0.86 0.49
CA GLY A 121 -7.69 2.18 0.20
C GLY A 121 -6.70 2.15 -0.96
N LEU A 122 -5.80 1.15 -1.00
CA LEU A 122 -4.82 1.02 -2.08
C LEU A 122 -5.49 0.72 -3.44
N VAL A 123 -6.50 -0.17 -3.46
CA VAL A 123 -7.23 -0.50 -4.69
C VAL A 123 -7.97 0.74 -5.22
N VAL A 124 -8.65 1.48 -4.35
CA VAL A 124 -9.34 2.72 -4.72
C VAL A 124 -8.35 3.74 -5.26
N GLN A 125 -7.25 4.01 -4.54
CA GLN A 125 -6.24 4.97 -4.98
C GLN A 125 -5.63 4.59 -6.34
N TYR A 126 -5.30 3.31 -6.53
CA TYR A 126 -4.75 2.82 -7.79
C TYR A 126 -5.75 3.00 -8.95
N TYR A 127 -7.01 2.63 -8.73
CA TYR A 127 -8.07 2.77 -9.72
C TYR A 127 -8.29 4.23 -10.13
N ILE A 128 -8.42 5.14 -9.16
CA ILE A 128 -8.62 6.58 -9.41
C ILE A 128 -7.45 7.16 -10.19
N ARG A 129 -6.21 6.83 -9.82
CA ARG A 129 -5.01 7.27 -10.53
C ARG A 129 -5.03 6.78 -11.98
N GLU A 130 -5.23 5.49 -12.21
CA GLU A 130 -5.21 4.94 -13.57
C GLU A 130 -6.38 5.43 -14.43
N LYS A 131 -7.55 5.63 -13.84
CA LYS A 131 -8.73 6.13 -14.53
C LYS A 131 -8.55 7.58 -15.00
N PHE A 132 -7.99 8.45 -14.15
CA PHE A 132 -7.95 9.90 -14.41
C PHE A 132 -6.56 10.45 -14.78
N LYS A 133 -5.51 9.61 -14.87
CA LYS A 133 -4.13 10.06 -15.16
C LYS A 133 -3.99 10.94 -16.40
N ASN A 134 -4.87 10.77 -17.39
CA ASN A 134 -4.84 11.51 -18.65
C ASN A 134 -6.00 12.51 -18.79
N ASP A 135 -6.91 12.57 -17.81
CA ASP A 135 -8.16 13.36 -17.91
C ASP A 135 -8.01 14.76 -17.30
N ILE A 136 -6.95 15.01 -16.54
CA ILE A 136 -6.73 16.26 -15.82
C ILE A 136 -5.58 17.01 -16.49
N THR A 137 -5.92 18.11 -17.17
CA THR A 137 -4.96 19.08 -17.69
C THR A 137 -5.11 20.40 -16.96
N ILE A 138 -4.00 21.08 -16.72
CA ILE A 138 -3.97 22.41 -16.08
C ILE A 138 -3.51 23.40 -17.14
N ALA A 139 -4.37 24.36 -17.45
CA ALA A 139 -4.06 25.40 -18.41
C ALA A 139 -3.12 26.44 -17.77
N PRO A 140 -2.12 26.98 -18.50
CA PRO A 140 -1.24 28.02 -17.98
C PRO A 140 -1.98 29.24 -17.41
N GLU A 141 -3.11 29.61 -18.03
CA GLU A 141 -3.93 30.75 -17.63
C GLU A 141 -4.57 30.54 -16.24
N GLU A 142 -4.92 29.30 -15.89
CA GLU A 142 -5.43 28.96 -14.55
C GLU A 142 -4.34 29.17 -13.49
N VAL A 143 -3.09 28.83 -13.82
CA VAL A 143 -1.95 29.00 -12.91
C VAL A 143 -1.68 30.48 -12.70
N GLU A 144 -1.64 31.26 -13.79
CA GLU A 144 -1.42 32.70 -13.73
C GLU A 144 -2.51 33.41 -12.90
N MET A 145 -3.78 33.04 -13.12
CA MET A 145 -4.90 33.61 -12.38
C MET A 145 -4.76 33.37 -10.86
N ILE A 146 -4.46 32.14 -10.44
CA ILE A 146 -4.30 31.80 -9.03
C ILE A 146 -3.06 32.48 -8.43
N TYR A 147 -1.95 32.51 -9.16
CA TYR A 147 -0.73 33.22 -8.73
C TYR A 147 -1.03 34.71 -8.50
N ASN A 148 -1.76 35.34 -9.42
CA ASN A 148 -2.16 36.74 -9.32
C ASN A 148 -3.11 37.02 -8.15
N GLN A 149 -4.08 36.14 -7.90
CA GLN A 149 -4.99 36.24 -6.75
C GLN A 149 -4.28 36.05 -5.41
N GLN A 150 -3.24 35.22 -5.36
CA GLN A 150 -2.52 34.87 -4.14
C GLN A 150 -1.11 35.46 -4.08
N ARG A 151 -0.79 36.54 -4.81
CA ARG A 151 0.58 37.10 -4.86
C ARG A 151 1.21 37.34 -3.49
N ALA A 152 0.41 37.81 -2.52
CA ALA A 152 0.88 38.04 -1.15
C ALA A 152 1.42 36.76 -0.49
N ARG A 153 0.82 35.60 -0.79
CA ARG A 153 1.22 34.28 -0.28
C ARG A 153 2.54 33.79 -0.86
N PHE A 154 2.85 34.17 -2.10
CA PHE A 154 4.06 33.76 -2.80
C PHE A 154 5.19 34.78 -2.73
N LYS A 155 5.07 35.80 -1.87
CA LYS A 155 6.12 36.80 -1.67
C LYS A 155 7.41 36.13 -1.18
N GLY A 156 8.49 36.24 -1.95
CA GLY A 156 9.79 35.64 -1.65
C GLY A 156 9.94 34.18 -2.07
N VAL A 157 8.92 33.58 -2.69
CA VAL A 157 9.01 32.25 -3.30
C VAL A 157 9.41 32.39 -4.77
N PRO A 158 10.37 31.59 -5.29
CA PRO A 158 10.67 31.56 -6.71
C PRO A 158 9.43 31.23 -7.54
N VAL A 159 9.27 31.91 -8.69
CA VAL A 159 8.08 31.77 -9.55
C VAL A 159 7.83 30.30 -9.92
N ASP A 160 8.87 29.59 -10.34
CA ASP A 160 8.78 28.18 -10.74
C ASP A 160 8.25 27.27 -9.62
N GLN A 161 8.64 27.55 -8.37
CA GLN A 161 8.17 26.81 -7.20
C GLN A 161 6.71 27.14 -6.88
N ALA A 162 6.34 28.42 -7.00
CA ALA A 162 4.96 28.85 -6.83
C ALA A 162 4.04 28.22 -7.89
N GLU A 163 4.48 28.20 -9.16
CA GLU A 163 3.75 27.54 -10.23
C GLU A 163 3.58 26.05 -10.00
N MET A 164 4.64 25.34 -9.61
CA MET A 164 4.58 23.91 -9.33
C MET A 164 3.57 23.61 -8.20
N TYR A 165 3.60 24.42 -7.15
CA TYR A 165 2.65 24.33 -6.05
C TYR A 165 1.21 24.56 -6.51
N ILE A 166 0.96 25.62 -7.28
CA ILE A 166 -0.38 25.94 -7.81
C ILE A 166 -0.87 24.81 -8.73
N LYS A 167 -0.01 24.29 -9.61
CA LYS A 167 -0.33 23.15 -10.48
C LYS A 167 -0.73 21.93 -9.66
N GLN A 168 0.01 21.60 -8.60
CA GLN A 168 -0.36 20.50 -7.71
C GLN A 168 -1.73 20.73 -7.04
N GLN A 169 -2.00 21.96 -6.56
CA GLN A 169 -3.30 22.28 -5.96
C GLN A 169 -4.45 22.14 -6.96
N LEU A 170 -4.31 22.71 -8.15
CA LEU A 170 -5.31 22.63 -9.22
C LEU A 170 -5.55 21.18 -9.66
N PHE A 171 -4.49 20.38 -9.76
CA PHE A 171 -4.62 18.96 -10.05
C PHE A 171 -5.48 18.25 -9.00
N GLN A 172 -5.18 18.44 -7.71
CA GLN A 172 -5.93 17.83 -6.62
C GLN A 172 -7.39 18.30 -6.57
N GLN A 173 -7.65 19.58 -6.82
CA GLN A 173 -9.01 20.10 -6.93
C GLN A 173 -9.79 19.43 -8.06
N LYS A 174 -9.22 19.36 -9.27
CA LYS A 174 -9.85 18.73 -10.43
C LYS A 174 -10.05 17.23 -10.21
N LEU A 175 -9.08 16.55 -9.59
CA LEU A 175 -9.19 15.14 -9.24
C LEU A 175 -10.34 14.89 -8.25
N ASN A 176 -10.47 15.73 -7.22
CA ASN A 176 -11.58 15.63 -6.26
C ASN A 176 -12.95 15.84 -6.92
N MET A 177 -13.06 16.75 -7.89
CA MET A 177 -14.28 16.91 -8.68
C MET A 177 -14.61 15.64 -9.47
N LYS A 178 -13.61 15.05 -10.14
CA LYS A 178 -13.78 13.79 -10.89
C LYS A 178 -14.15 12.60 -10.00
N ILE A 179 -13.57 12.51 -8.81
CA ILE A 179 -13.94 11.50 -7.81
C ILE A 179 -15.40 11.71 -7.38
N LYS A 180 -15.80 12.96 -7.11
CA LYS A 180 -17.18 13.27 -6.72
C LYS A 180 -18.16 12.88 -7.83
N GLU A 181 -17.90 13.26 -9.07
CA GLU A 181 -18.72 12.88 -10.23
C GLU A 181 -18.87 11.36 -10.32
N LEU A 182 -17.76 10.63 -10.20
CA LEU A 182 -17.76 9.16 -10.21
C LEU A 182 -18.61 8.57 -9.07
N VAL A 183 -18.44 9.10 -7.85
CA VAL A 183 -19.21 8.63 -6.67
C VAL A 183 -20.69 8.91 -6.85
N ASP A 184 -21.07 10.08 -7.39
CA ASP A 184 -22.46 10.44 -7.62
C ASP A 184 -23.09 9.48 -8.66
N THR A 185 -22.41 9.22 -9.78
CA THR A 185 -22.86 8.20 -10.77
C THR A 185 -23.02 6.82 -10.14
N LEU A 186 -22.04 6.37 -9.35
CA LEU A 186 -22.10 5.07 -8.68
C LEU A 186 -23.24 5.01 -7.64
N ARG A 187 -23.59 6.13 -7.00
CA ARG A 187 -24.73 6.18 -6.09
C ARG A 187 -26.06 6.07 -6.83
N ASP A 188 -26.18 6.69 -7.99
CA ASP A 188 -27.38 6.63 -8.81
C ASP A 188 -27.61 5.22 -9.38
N GLU A 189 -26.52 4.48 -9.67
CA GLU A 189 -26.57 3.12 -10.19
C GLU A 189 -26.81 2.03 -9.12
N LYS A 190 -26.58 2.35 -7.83
CA LYS A 190 -26.55 1.34 -6.77
C LYS A 190 -27.63 1.60 -5.72
N LYS A 191 -28.26 0.51 -5.25
CA LYS A 191 -29.12 0.56 -4.08
C LYS A 191 -28.27 0.66 -2.81
N ILE A 192 -28.35 1.79 -2.11
CA ILE A 192 -27.64 2.03 -0.85
C ILE A 192 -28.64 2.04 0.29
N GLU A 193 -28.51 1.10 1.23
CA GLU A 193 -29.30 1.03 2.45
C GLU A 193 -28.41 1.30 3.66
N LYS A 194 -28.92 2.04 4.65
CA LYS A 194 -28.20 2.36 5.89
C LYS A 194 -29.08 2.01 7.09
N ASN A 195 -28.55 1.21 8.01
CA ASN A 195 -29.21 0.94 9.28
C ASN A 195 -28.98 2.12 10.26
N MET A 196 -29.78 3.16 10.13
CA MET A 196 -29.65 4.39 10.91
C MET A 196 -30.04 4.22 12.39
N GLU A 197 -30.83 3.20 12.74
CA GLU A 197 -31.18 2.91 14.13
C GLU A 197 -29.97 2.36 14.89
N LEU A 198 -29.30 1.34 14.31
CA LEU A 198 -28.09 0.77 14.89
C LEU A 198 -26.99 1.84 15.01
N LEU A 199 -26.76 2.63 13.96
CA LEU A 199 -25.73 3.67 13.99
C LEU A 199 -25.97 4.70 15.12
N ARG A 200 -27.22 5.13 15.33
CA ARG A 200 -27.55 6.07 16.43
C ARG A 200 -27.28 5.45 17.80
N LYS A 201 -27.55 4.16 17.97
CA LYS A 201 -27.27 3.45 19.24
C LYS A 201 -25.77 3.49 19.55
N GLU A 202 -24.92 3.16 18.58
CA GLU A 202 -23.46 3.18 18.74
C GLU A 202 -22.94 4.59 19.10
N LEU A 203 -23.44 5.64 18.44
CA LEU A 203 -23.03 7.03 18.72
C LEU A 203 -23.42 7.50 20.14
N ASN A 204 -24.59 7.08 20.63
CA ASN A 204 -25.04 7.43 21.96
C ASN A 204 -24.24 6.69 23.05
N THR A 205 -23.86 5.43 22.80
CA THR A 205 -23.00 4.65 23.70
C THR A 205 -21.62 5.29 23.86
N GLN A 206 -21.06 5.89 22.81
CA GLN A 206 -19.79 6.63 22.88
C GLN A 206 -19.89 7.92 23.73
N THR A 207 -21.06 8.57 23.74
CA THR A 207 -21.27 9.85 24.47
C THR A 207 -21.52 9.64 25.97
N GLN A 208 -21.87 8.42 26.40
CA GLN A 208 -22.23 8.09 27.78
C GLN A 208 -21.15 7.32 28.55
N ALA A 209 -19.95 7.12 27.98
CA ALA A 209 -18.84 6.49 28.71
C ALA A 209 -18.42 7.38 29.90
N PRO A 210 -18.35 6.86 31.15
CA PRO A 210 -18.06 7.67 32.32
C PRO A 210 -16.66 8.27 32.24
N GLN A 211 -16.57 9.59 32.36
CA GLN A 211 -15.33 10.29 32.71
C GLN A 211 -14.80 9.65 33.99
N GLN A 212 -13.72 8.86 33.89
CA GLN A 212 -12.99 8.39 35.05
C GLN A 212 -12.60 9.61 35.88
N GLN A 213 -13.17 9.70 37.07
CA GLN A 213 -12.91 10.73 38.06
C GLN A 213 -11.40 10.85 38.26
N ALA A 214 -10.85 12.03 37.97
CA ALA A 214 -9.50 12.37 38.38
C ALA A 214 -9.37 12.14 39.90
N PRO A 215 -8.30 11.49 40.38
CA PRO A 215 -8.14 11.25 41.81
C PRO A 215 -8.08 12.60 42.54
N GLN A 216 -9.05 12.83 43.43
CA GLN A 216 -9.00 13.93 44.38
C GLN A 216 -7.73 13.76 45.23
N GLN A 217 -6.74 14.62 44.98
CA GLN A 217 -5.62 14.80 45.89
C GLN A 217 -6.17 15.34 47.20
N GLN A 218 -6.17 14.50 48.23
CA GLN A 218 -6.33 14.94 49.61
C GLN A 218 -5.12 15.79 49.98
N ALA A 219 -5.35 17.09 50.17
CA ALA A 219 -4.38 17.98 50.78
C ALA A 219 -4.17 17.57 52.24
N LYS A 220 -2.89 17.40 52.63
CA LYS A 220 -2.44 17.45 54.03
C LYS A 220 -2.29 18.90 54.46
#